data_AF-A0A932PAP8-F1
#
_entry.id   AF-A0A932PAP8-F1
#
_cell.length_a   1.000
_cell.length_b   1.000
_cell.length_c   1.000
_cell.angle_alpha   90.00
_cell.angle_beta   90.00
_cell.angle_gamma   90.00
#
_symmetry.space_group_name_H-M   'P 1'
#
loop_
_entity.id
_entity.type
_entity.pdbx_description
1 polymer ?
#
loop_
_entity_poly.entity_id
_entity_poly.type
_entity_poly.pdbx_seq_one_letter_code
_entity_poly.pdbx_strand_id
1 'polypeptide(L)' 'SPVVCMCATMYRIDLAHLCWSLENLAAGTPVNVIELDPEVARWSLVALERMLEVGAKG' A
#
# COMPACT_ATOMS: atom_id res chain seq x y z
N SER A 1 -28.48 15.53 -5.60
CA SER A 1 -27.66 15.22 -4.40
C SER A 1 -26.64 14.19 -4.81
N PRO A 2 -25.37 14.53 -5.09
CA PRO A 2 -24.41 13.51 -5.48
C PRO A 2 -24.14 12.64 -4.26
N VAL A 3 -24.44 11.35 -4.36
CA VAL A 3 -24.09 10.36 -3.36
C VAL A 3 -22.57 10.29 -3.35
N VAL A 4 -21.94 10.88 -2.33
CA VAL A 4 -20.50 10.77 -2.15
C VAL A 4 -20.23 9.40 -1.53
N CYS A 5 -19.69 8.47 -2.30
CA CYS A 5 -19.23 7.17 -1.81
C CYS A 5 -17.84 7.33 -1.19
N MET A 6 -17.78 7.81 0.06
CA MET A 6 -16.52 7.97 0.78
C MET A 6 -16.11 6.67 1.46
N CYS A 7 -14.88 6.20 1.19
CA CYS A 7 -14.25 5.16 1.98
C CYS A 7 -13.64 5.78 3.25
N ALA A 8 -14.23 5.51 4.42
CA ALA A 8 -13.74 6.02 5.69
C ALA A 8 -12.28 5.58 5.98
N THR A 9 -11.88 4.40 5.51
CA THR A 9 -10.49 3.92 5.65
C THR A 9 -9.52 4.73 4.82
N MET A 10 -9.87 5.07 3.57
CA MET A 10 -9.01 5.92 2.72
C MET A 10 -8.85 7.32 3.31
N TYR A 11 -9.88 7.85 3.97
CA TYR A 11 -9.83 9.16 4.61
C TYR A 11 -8.81 9.24 5.76
N ARG A 12 -8.30 8.10 6.26
CA ARG A 12 -7.23 8.07 7.27
C ARG A 12 -5.85 8.40 6.70
N ILE A 13 -5.72 8.48 5.38
CA ILE A 13 -4.47 8.89 4.72
C ILE A 13 -4.57 10.40 4.45
N ASP A 14 -3.98 11.19 5.33
CA ASP A 14 -3.97 12.65 5.24
C ASP A 14 -2.56 13.24 5.08
N LEU A 15 -2.50 14.54 4.79
CA LEU A 15 -1.27 15.25 4.49
C LEU A 15 -0.29 15.27 5.67
N ALA A 16 -0.78 15.38 6.91
CA ALA A 16 0.08 15.46 8.08
C ALA A 16 0.79 14.13 8.33
N HIS A 17 0.04 13.01 8.27
CA HIS A 17 0.61 11.68 8.43
C HIS A 17 1.54 11.28 7.28
N LEU A 18 1.22 11.70 6.05
CA LEU A 18 2.10 11.51 4.91
C LEU A 18 3.42 12.28 5.08
N CYS A 19 3.35 13.57 5.44
CA CYS A 19 4.54 14.40 5.67
C CYS A 19 5.45 13.78 6.73
N TRP A 20 4.89 13.39 7.87
CA TRP A 20 5.64 12.74 8.94
C TRP A 20 6.30 11.43 8.50
N SER A 21 5.60 10.61 7.72
CA SER A 21 6.16 9.36 7.20
C SER A 21 7.37 9.62 6.28
N LEU A 22 7.31 10.66 5.45
CA LEU A 22 8.40 11.06 4.55
C LEU A 22 9.59 11.68 5.29
N GLU A 23 9.33 12.49 6.33
CA GLU A 23 10.39 13.06 7.18
C GLU A 23 11.19 11.96 7.89
N ASN A 24 10.50 10.93 8.40
CA ASN A 24 11.13 9.77 9.01
C ASN A 24 11.96 8.94 8.01
N LEU A 25 11.47 8.79 6.78
CA LEU A 25 12.23 8.16 5.71
C LEU A 25 13.50 8.96 5.38
N ALA A 26 13.40 10.29 5.28
CA ALA A 26 14.54 11.16 5.02
C ALA A 26 15.56 11.18 6.17
N ALA A 27 15.08 11.06 7.41
CA ALA A 27 15.92 10.99 8.61
C ALA A 27 16.56 9.60 8.84
N GLY A 28 16.24 8.59 8.04
CA GLY A 28 16.73 7.22 8.21
C GLY A 28 16.07 6.45 9.35
N THR A 29 14.92 6.91 9.84
CA THR A 29 14.14 6.27 10.92
C THR A 29 12.75 5.86 10.41
N PRO A 30 12.65 4.94 9.43
CA PRO A 30 11.37 4.62 8.80
C PRO A 30 10.34 4.13 9.82
N VAL A 31 9.10 4.62 9.67
CA VAL A 31 7.95 4.27 10.51
C VAL A 31 6.93 3.49 9.70
N ASN A 32 6.13 2.65 10.37
CA ASN A 32 5.09 1.83 9.72
C ASN A 32 5.61 0.95 8.58
N VAL A 33 6.84 0.42 8.73
CA VAL A 33 7.42 -0.52 7.77
C VAL A 33 6.54 -1.77 7.73
N ILE A 34 6.06 -2.10 6.53
CA ILE A 34 5.22 -3.28 6.31
C ILE A 34 6.14 -4.47 6.13
N GLU A 35 6.10 -5.39 7.08
CA GLU A 35 6.82 -6.66 7.03
C GLU A 35 5.83 -7.82 7.03
N LEU A 36 6.17 -8.87 6.30
CA LEU A 36 5.33 -10.04 6.13
C LEU A 36 6.16 -11.29 6.46
N ASP A 37 5.46 -12.32 6.92
CA ASP A 37 6.05 -13.65 7.00
C ASP A 37 6.54 -14.10 5.60
N PRO A 38 7.74 -14.72 5.49
CA PRO A 38 8.30 -15.11 4.21
C PRO A 38 7.40 -16.03 3.37
N GLU A 39 6.63 -16.91 3.99
CA GLU A 39 5.72 -17.80 3.28
C GLU A 39 4.54 -17.03 2.68
N VAL A 40 3.97 -16.09 3.46
CA VAL A 40 2.88 -15.21 3.00
C VAL A 40 3.36 -14.34 1.83
N ALA A 41 4.53 -13.73 1.95
CA ALA A 41 5.12 -12.92 0.88
C ALA A 41 5.32 -13.74 -0.41
N ARG A 42 5.90 -14.94 -0.28
CA ARG A 42 6.18 -15.82 -1.43
C ARG A 42 4.92 -16.20 -2.19
N TRP A 43 3.89 -16.70 -1.50
CA TRP A 43 2.67 -17.14 -2.18
C TRP A 43 1.83 -15.97 -2.71
N SER A 44 1.81 -14.83 -2.01
CA SER A 44 1.11 -13.63 -2.49
C SER A 44 1.74 -13.09 -3.77
N LEU A 45 3.08 -13.10 -3.87
CA LEU A 45 3.79 -12.65 -5.06
C LEU A 45 3.51 -13.56 -6.27
N VAL A 46 3.55 -14.89 -6.08
CA VAL A 46 3.22 -15.85 -7.17
C VAL A 46 1.80 -15.63 -7.71
N ALA A 47 0.83 -15.36 -6.84
CA ALA A 47 -0.54 -15.08 -7.26
C ALA A 47 -0.63 -13.76 -8.06
N LEU A 48 0.07 -12.72 -7.59
CA LEU A 48 0.13 -11.42 -8.26
C LEU A 48 0.82 -11.50 -9.63
N GLU A 49 1.95 -12.21 -9.72
CA GLU A 49 2.67 -12.43 -10.98
C GLU A 49 1.79 -13.10 -12.03
N ARG A 50 1.08 -14.19 -11.66
CA ARG A 50 0.13 -14.87 -12.56
C ARG A 50 -1.00 -13.93 -13.03
N MET A 51 -1.51 -13.06 -12.15
CA MET A 51 -2.53 -12.08 -12.52
C MET A 51 -2.00 -11.10 -13.57
N LEU A 52 -0.77 -10.60 -13.36
CA LEU A 52 -0.13 -9.64 -14.27
C LEU A 52 0.27 -10.27 -15.60
N GLU A 53 0.74 -11.52 -15.63
CA GLU A 53 1.06 -12.27 -16.86
C GLU A 53 -0.16 -12.44 -17.77
N VAL A 54 -1.35 -12.59 -17.18
CA VAL A 54 -2.61 -12.65 -17.93
C VAL A 54 -3.05 -11.24 -18.37
N GLY A 55 -2.91 -10.23 -17.51
CA GLY A 55 -3.34 -8.86 -17.78
C GLY A 55 -2.45 -8.07 -18.75
N ALA A 56 -1.14 -8.37 -18.81
CA ALA A 56 -0.17 -7.71 -19.68
C ALA A 56 -0.21 -8.22 -21.14
N LYS A 57 -1.06 -9.21 -21.44
CA LYS A 57 -1.35 -9.69 -22.81
C LYS A 57 -2.49 -8.88 -23.47
N GLY A 58 -2.59 -7.59 -23.16
CA GLY A 58 -3.50 -6.62 -23.79
C GLY A 58 -2.77 -5.76 -24.80
#